data_AF-A0A6M3IL94-F1
#
_entry.id   AF-A0A6M3IL94-F1
#
_cell.length_a   1.000
_cell.length_b   1.000
_cell.length_c   1.000
_cell.angle_alpha   90.00
_cell.angle_beta   90.00
_cell.angle_gamma   90.00
#
_symmetry.space_group_name_H-M   'P 1'
#
loop_
_entity.id
_entity.type
_entity.pdbx_description
1 polymer ?
#
loop_
_entity_poly.entity_id
_entity_poly.type
_entity_poly.pdbx_seq_one_letter_code
_entity_poly.pdbx_strand_id
1 'polypeptide(L)'
;MHWYEDPSVIAKVTQAKYGFKKTYDECLEVLGEYGYYPNKKSVSDKFQAWGLPALEKSFFGSLDTERAYNYIKELLKFEPLKIKPPKKRKSHIQNILLVSDLHLPFIELQLLAEILRLKGIDIIILNGDIFDFYSISRFVSYRPQLDLKQELHDSRQILRSICESFAIVKSDTGNHFARLYKMLSKDPNIKQIMNAGLIKYKPEEFLTADFPNIEIASRHIKNSDLSVSFFDVIGKDFLYGHFEKSSKIVGKPVRDSYEAMRAWRDAFDFDFGKIKFFAQAHTHKLLQMFYDMNNVMLLETGCICSIQEYTMQPAMNYTPINQGYITFTQEDGETDPKSVKIHAYKT
;
A
#
# COMPACT_ATOMS: atom_id res chain seq x y z
N MET A 1 15.61 18.70 43.44
CA MET A 1 16.22 19.17 42.18
C MET A 1 17.20 18.10 41.79
N HIS A 2 16.84 17.29 40.80
CA HIS A 2 17.68 16.16 40.43
C HIS A 2 18.89 16.68 39.64
N TRP A 3 20.06 16.06 39.82
CA TRP A 3 21.31 16.52 39.23
C TRP A 3 21.29 16.57 37.68
N TYR A 4 20.32 15.92 37.03
CA TYR A 4 20.07 15.95 35.58
C TYR A 4 19.28 17.18 35.09
N GLU A 5 18.84 18.06 35.98
CA GLU A 5 18.14 19.30 35.64
C GLU A 5 19.09 20.50 35.51
N ASP A 6 20.37 20.34 35.85
CA ASP A 6 21.40 21.38 35.74
C ASP A 6 22.27 21.14 34.48
N PRO A 7 22.09 21.97 33.41
CA PRO A 7 22.83 21.83 32.16
C PRO A 7 24.35 21.96 32.32
N SER A 8 24.81 22.66 33.37
CA SER A 8 26.23 22.87 33.63
C SER A 8 26.93 21.60 34.16
N VAL A 9 26.17 20.71 34.81
CA VAL A 9 26.67 19.44 35.35
C VAL A 9 26.81 18.41 34.22
N ILE A 10 25.81 18.32 33.34
CA ILE A 10 25.85 17.40 32.18
C ILE A 10 26.96 17.80 31.21
N ALA A 11 27.11 19.09 30.90
CA ALA A 11 28.18 19.57 30.02
C ALA A 11 29.57 19.26 30.59
N LYS A 12 29.78 19.44 31.91
CA LYS A 12 31.04 19.12 32.59
C LYS A 12 31.35 17.63 32.60
N VAL A 13 30.35 16.76 32.82
CA VAL A 13 30.55 15.29 32.80
C VAL A 13 30.92 14.80 31.40
N THR A 14 30.24 15.29 30.36
CA THR A 14 30.50 14.91 28.96
C THR A 14 31.86 15.42 28.48
N GLN A 15 32.22 16.67 28.83
CA GLN A 15 33.51 17.26 28.48
C GLN A 15 34.68 16.60 29.23
N ALA A 16 34.54 16.35 30.54
CA ALA A 16 35.62 15.82 31.38
C ALA A 16 35.94 14.35 31.09
N LYS A 17 34.95 13.55 30.67
CA LYS A 17 35.13 12.10 30.49
C LYS A 17 35.49 11.70 29.06
N TYR A 18 35.12 12.49 28.03
CA TYR A 18 35.21 12.04 26.63
C TYR A 18 35.60 13.09 25.56
N GLY A 19 35.69 14.39 25.88
CA GLY A 19 36.02 15.45 24.90
C GLY A 19 34.89 15.81 23.91
N PHE A 20 35.08 16.88 23.12
CA PHE A 20 34.03 17.54 22.30
C PHE A 20 33.70 16.90 20.93
N LYS A 21 34.21 15.70 20.62
CA LYS A 21 34.06 15.08 19.29
C LYS A 21 33.27 13.76 19.34
N LYS A 22 32.02 13.79 19.80
CA LYS A 22 31.18 12.59 19.87
C LYS A 22 29.95 12.63 18.97
N THR A 23 29.51 11.44 18.60
CA THR A 23 28.40 11.11 17.70
C THR A 23 27.04 11.15 18.41
N TYR A 24 25.93 11.22 17.66
CA TYR A 24 24.57 11.21 18.23
C TYR A 24 24.27 9.97 19.08
N ASP A 25 24.73 8.80 18.65
CA ASP A 25 24.51 7.54 19.35
C ASP A 25 25.29 7.48 20.67
N GLU A 26 26.52 8.01 20.70
CA GLU A 26 27.30 8.12 21.95
C GLU A 26 26.68 9.12 22.93
N CYS A 27 26.00 10.16 22.44
CA CYS A 27 25.23 11.09 23.29
C CYS A 27 23.97 10.43 23.86
N LEU A 28 23.29 9.58 23.09
CA LEU A 28 22.11 8.83 23.56
C LEU A 28 22.47 7.71 24.54
N GLU A 29 23.62 7.06 24.37
CA GLU A 29 24.11 6.04 25.30
C GLU A 29 24.35 6.65 26.68
N VAL A 30 24.98 7.83 26.73
CA VAL A 30 25.18 8.60 27.97
C VAL A 30 23.85 9.03 28.60
N LEU A 31 22.90 9.54 27.81
CA LEU A 31 21.58 9.93 28.34
C LEU A 31 20.74 8.73 28.80
N GLY A 32 20.92 7.58 28.13
CA GLY A 32 20.29 6.30 28.47
C GLY A 32 20.81 5.70 29.77
N GLU A 33 22.11 5.78 30.05
CA GLU A 33 22.72 5.38 31.33
C GLU A 33 22.10 6.13 32.53
N TYR A 34 21.53 7.31 32.29
CA TYR A 34 20.88 8.14 33.30
C TYR A 34 19.34 8.18 33.18
N GLY A 35 18.76 7.27 32.40
CA GLY A 35 17.31 7.04 32.36
C GLY A 35 16.50 8.04 31.54
N TYR A 36 17.14 8.80 30.63
CA TYR A 36 16.48 9.84 29.83
C TYR A 36 16.39 9.46 28.35
N TYR A 37 15.16 9.22 27.85
CA TYR A 37 14.87 8.98 26.43
C TYR A 37 13.91 10.05 25.86
N PRO A 38 14.42 11.25 25.52
CA PRO A 38 13.60 12.32 24.99
C PRO A 38 13.23 12.11 23.50
N ASN A 39 12.06 12.63 23.12
CA ASN A 39 11.65 12.78 21.71
C ASN A 39 12.68 13.66 20.94
N LYS A 40 13.05 13.24 19.73
CA LYS A 40 14.05 13.86 18.83
C LYS A 40 13.94 15.38 18.67
N LYS A 41 12.72 15.93 18.59
CA LYS A 41 12.49 17.39 18.45
C LYS A 41 12.97 18.14 19.69
N SER A 42 12.71 17.60 20.88
CA SER A 42 13.12 18.22 22.14
C SER A 42 14.63 18.20 22.38
N VAL A 43 15.38 17.29 21.75
CA VAL A 43 16.85 17.22 21.87
C VAL A 43 17.50 18.27 21.00
N SER A 44 17.08 18.37 19.73
CA SER A 44 17.62 19.37 18.80
C SER A 44 17.34 20.81 19.28
N ASP A 45 16.12 21.07 19.76
CA ASP A 45 15.72 22.39 20.27
C ASP A 45 16.51 22.76 21.55
N LYS A 46 16.78 21.78 22.42
CA LYS A 46 17.61 21.99 23.64
C LYS A 46 19.08 22.21 23.31
N PHE A 47 19.65 21.53 22.33
CA PHE A 47 21.04 21.72 21.91
C PHE A 47 21.26 23.11 21.31
N GLN A 48 20.31 23.61 20.50
CA GLN A 48 20.31 25.00 20.04
C GLN A 48 20.19 25.99 21.19
N ALA A 49 19.30 25.75 22.15
CA ALA A 49 19.15 26.60 23.33
C ALA A 49 20.42 26.65 24.22
N TRP A 50 21.30 25.65 24.11
CA TRP A 50 22.58 25.57 24.83
C TRP A 50 23.79 26.12 24.05
N GLY A 51 23.57 26.73 22.88
CA GLY A 51 24.65 27.31 22.07
C GLY A 51 25.61 26.28 21.47
N LEU A 52 25.22 24.99 21.45
CA LEU A 52 25.95 23.94 20.76
C LEU A 52 25.53 23.92 19.27
N PRO A 53 26.42 23.52 18.35
CA PRO A 53 26.04 23.34 16.95
C PRO A 53 24.84 22.39 16.91
N ALA A 54 23.77 22.80 16.21
CA ALA A 54 22.66 21.89 15.95
C ALA A 54 23.24 20.60 15.37
N LEU A 55 22.81 19.45 15.88
CA LEU A 55 23.14 18.16 15.26
C LEU A 55 22.80 18.28 13.79
N GLU A 56 23.82 18.38 12.95
CA GLU A 56 23.61 18.53 11.52
C GLU A 56 22.76 17.34 11.05
N LYS A 57 21.78 17.61 10.19
CA LYS A 57 21.00 16.56 9.50
C LYS A 57 21.89 15.49 8.84
N SER A 58 23.17 15.79 8.62
CA SER A 58 24.21 14.90 8.11
C SER A 58 24.55 13.72 9.04
N PHE A 59 24.17 13.77 10.32
CA PHE A 59 24.55 12.74 11.30
C PHE A 59 23.75 11.42 11.17
N PHE A 60 22.52 11.47 10.65
CA PHE A 60 21.80 10.29 10.17
C PHE A 60 22.29 9.92 8.77
N GLY A 61 23.61 9.76 8.64
CA GLY A 61 24.31 9.56 7.38
C GLY A 61 23.51 8.63 6.49
N SER A 62 23.00 9.18 5.40
CA SER A 62 22.64 8.49 4.16
C SER A 62 22.58 6.96 4.28
N LEU A 63 21.56 6.45 4.96
CA LEU A 63 20.87 5.30 4.38
C LEU A 63 20.13 5.89 3.20
N ASP A 64 20.93 6.10 2.14
CA ASP A 64 20.45 6.42 0.82
C ASP A 64 19.28 5.48 0.55
N THR A 65 18.16 6.03 0.08
CA THR A 65 17.02 5.23 -0.38
C THR A 65 17.49 4.07 -1.25
N GLU A 66 18.51 4.30 -2.07
CA GLU A 66 19.14 3.28 -2.91
C GLU A 66 19.81 2.17 -2.08
N ARG A 67 20.44 2.49 -0.96
CA ARG A 67 21.03 1.52 -0.03
C ARG A 67 19.96 0.69 0.68
N ALA A 68 18.86 1.31 1.12
CA ALA A 68 17.72 0.60 1.70
C ALA A 68 17.04 -0.32 0.68
N TYR A 69 16.86 0.17 -0.55
CA TYR A 69 16.38 -0.59 -1.70
C TYR A 69 17.26 -1.82 -1.96
N ASN A 70 18.56 -1.61 -2.11
CA ASN A 70 19.52 -2.68 -2.37
C ASN A 70 19.56 -3.69 -1.22
N TYR A 71 19.48 -3.23 0.03
CA TYR A 71 19.43 -4.14 1.17
C TYR A 71 18.16 -5.01 1.18
N ILE A 72 16.97 -4.43 0.95
CA ILE A 72 15.72 -5.18 0.86
C ILE A 72 15.76 -6.15 -0.33
N LYS A 73 16.31 -5.72 -1.47
CA LYS A 73 16.49 -6.55 -2.66
C LYS A 73 17.41 -7.73 -2.39
N GLU A 74 18.54 -7.52 -1.71
CA GLU A 74 19.45 -8.59 -1.29
C GLU A 74 18.80 -9.52 -0.27
N LEU A 75 18.00 -8.99 0.66
CA LEU A 75 17.28 -9.79 1.65
C LEU A 75 16.24 -10.70 1.00
N LEU A 76 15.49 -10.17 0.03
CA LEU A 76 14.43 -10.89 -0.67
C LEU A 76 14.96 -11.70 -1.87
N LYS A 77 16.20 -11.47 -2.31
CA LYS A 77 16.93 -12.17 -3.38
C LYS A 77 16.13 -12.30 -4.69
N PHE A 78 15.38 -11.26 -5.08
CA PHE A 78 14.62 -11.29 -6.33
C PHE A 78 15.38 -10.61 -7.47
N GLU A 79 15.31 -11.24 -8.65
CA GLU A 79 15.98 -10.78 -9.87
C GLU A 79 15.22 -9.59 -10.50
N PRO A 80 15.95 -8.62 -11.07
CA PRO A 80 15.34 -7.52 -11.81
C PRO A 80 14.67 -8.03 -13.09
N LEU A 81 13.51 -7.46 -13.43
CA LEU A 81 12.78 -7.81 -14.66
C LEU A 81 12.93 -6.71 -15.71
N LYS A 82 13.02 -7.12 -16.98
CA LYS A 82 12.94 -6.20 -18.13
C LYS A 82 11.55 -6.28 -18.72
N ILE A 83 10.74 -5.25 -18.45
CA ILE A 83 9.36 -5.15 -18.90
C ILE A 83 9.29 -4.21 -20.12
N LYS A 84 8.52 -4.59 -21.14
CA LYS A 84 8.22 -3.74 -22.29
C LYS A 84 6.71 -3.50 -22.39
N PRO A 85 6.18 -2.46 -21.73
CA PRO A 85 4.76 -2.12 -21.81
C PRO A 85 4.33 -1.77 -23.23
N PRO A 86 3.06 -2.02 -23.59
CA PRO A 86 2.45 -1.48 -24.80
C PRO A 86 2.47 0.05 -24.80
N LYS A 87 2.48 0.66 -25.99
CA LYS A 87 2.38 2.12 -26.10
C LYS A 87 1.01 2.62 -25.65
N LYS A 88 1.01 3.64 -24.77
CA LYS A 88 -0.18 4.38 -24.38
C LYS A 88 -0.85 5.02 -25.60
N ARG A 89 -2.15 4.80 -25.75
CA ARG A 89 -2.98 5.50 -26.75
C ARG A 89 -3.35 6.88 -26.19
N LYS A 90 -3.29 7.91 -27.04
CA LYS A 90 -3.83 9.24 -26.71
C LYS A 90 -5.28 9.26 -27.17
N SER A 91 -6.20 9.23 -26.21
CA SER A 91 -7.64 9.25 -26.46
C SER A 91 -8.33 9.99 -25.33
N HIS A 92 -9.38 10.74 -25.68
CA HIS A 92 -10.31 11.37 -24.72
C HIS A 92 -11.25 10.32 -24.10
N ILE A 93 -11.45 9.21 -24.81
CA ILE A 93 -12.20 8.04 -24.35
C ILE A 93 -11.20 6.99 -23.83
N GLN A 94 -11.39 6.52 -22.62
CA GLN A 94 -10.56 5.50 -21.97
C GLN A 94 -11.42 4.32 -21.53
N ASN A 95 -11.08 3.11 -21.99
CA ASN A 95 -11.68 1.89 -21.47
C ASN A 95 -10.85 1.37 -20.31
N ILE A 96 -11.50 1.18 -19.17
CA ILE A 96 -10.87 0.84 -17.90
C ILE A 96 -11.37 -0.52 -17.45
N LEU A 97 -10.41 -1.34 -17.02
CA LEU A 97 -10.64 -2.63 -16.38
C LEU A 97 -10.27 -2.49 -14.90
N LEU A 98 -11.18 -2.84 -14.00
CA LEU A 98 -10.97 -2.85 -12.56
C LEU A 98 -11.01 -4.29 -12.06
N VAL A 99 -9.90 -4.73 -11.49
CA VAL A 99 -9.71 -6.05 -10.91
C VAL A 99 -9.26 -5.93 -9.46
N SER A 100 -9.61 -6.88 -8.61
CA SER A 100 -9.31 -6.82 -7.18
C SER A 100 -8.80 -8.13 -6.64
N ASP A 101 -8.12 -8.06 -5.49
CA ASP A 101 -7.77 -9.23 -4.67
C ASP A 101 -7.12 -10.34 -5.53
N LEU A 102 -5.99 -10.03 -6.15
CA LEU A 102 -5.28 -10.97 -7.02
C LEU A 102 -4.63 -12.09 -6.21
N HIS A 103 -4.11 -11.76 -5.03
CA HIS A 103 -3.36 -12.66 -4.14
C HIS A 103 -2.29 -13.46 -4.89
N LEU A 104 -1.44 -12.78 -5.66
CA LEU A 104 -0.39 -13.45 -6.41
C LEU A 104 0.52 -14.27 -5.46
N PRO A 105 0.92 -15.49 -5.87
CA PRO A 105 0.66 -16.14 -7.16
C PRO A 105 -0.63 -17.00 -7.20
N PHE A 106 -1.46 -16.97 -6.16
CA PHE A 106 -2.65 -17.82 -5.98
C PHE A 106 -3.89 -17.30 -6.71
N ILE A 107 -3.75 -17.11 -8.02
CA ILE A 107 -4.75 -16.53 -8.92
C ILE A 107 -5.52 -17.60 -9.68
N GLU A 108 -6.77 -17.31 -10.03
CA GLU A 108 -7.55 -18.14 -10.95
C GLU A 108 -7.05 -17.97 -12.39
N LEU A 109 -6.26 -18.95 -12.86
CA LEU A 109 -5.52 -18.86 -14.11
C LEU A 109 -6.43 -18.69 -15.34
N GLN A 110 -7.60 -19.32 -15.34
CA GLN A 110 -8.57 -19.20 -16.42
C GLN A 110 -9.11 -17.78 -16.52
N LEU A 111 -9.50 -17.18 -15.39
CA LEU A 111 -9.97 -15.80 -15.35
C LEU A 111 -8.87 -14.81 -15.72
N LEU A 112 -7.64 -15.03 -15.25
CA LEU A 112 -6.48 -14.25 -15.69
C LEU A 112 -6.29 -14.34 -17.21
N ALA A 113 -6.37 -15.54 -17.80
CA ALA A 113 -6.22 -15.73 -19.24
C ALA A 113 -7.32 -15.01 -20.05
N GLU A 114 -8.55 -14.95 -19.54
CA GLU A 114 -9.62 -14.15 -20.15
C GLU A 114 -9.31 -12.66 -20.11
N ILE A 115 -8.87 -12.15 -18.96
CA ILE A 115 -8.50 -10.75 -18.77
C ILE A 115 -7.37 -10.33 -19.71
N LEU A 116 -6.32 -11.15 -19.83
CA LEU A 116 -5.19 -10.86 -20.71
C LEU A 116 -5.56 -10.89 -22.21
N ARG A 117 -6.70 -11.52 -22.56
CA ARG A 117 -7.22 -11.54 -23.94
C ARG A 117 -8.11 -10.34 -24.26
N LEU A 118 -8.58 -9.60 -23.26
CA LEU A 118 -9.40 -8.41 -23.48
C LEU A 118 -8.70 -7.42 -24.41
N LYS A 119 -9.43 -6.92 -25.40
CA LYS A 119 -8.92 -5.96 -26.39
C LYS A 119 -9.50 -4.59 -26.11
N GLY A 120 -8.71 -3.55 -26.39
CA GLY A 120 -9.17 -2.16 -26.31
C GLY A 120 -9.22 -1.58 -24.90
N ILE A 121 -8.71 -2.29 -23.89
CA ILE A 121 -8.50 -1.74 -22.54
C ILE A 121 -7.27 -0.83 -22.55
N ASP A 122 -7.44 0.40 -22.07
CA ASP A 122 -6.37 1.40 -22.00
C ASP A 122 -5.69 1.41 -20.63
N ILE A 123 -6.47 1.16 -19.57
CA ILE A 123 -6.03 1.18 -18.17
C ILE A 123 -6.55 -0.07 -17.47
N ILE A 124 -5.66 -0.78 -16.77
CA ILE A 124 -6.07 -1.75 -15.74
C ILE A 124 -5.82 -1.16 -14.36
N ILE A 125 -6.78 -1.31 -13.46
CA ILE A 125 -6.66 -0.97 -12.04
C ILE A 125 -6.58 -2.27 -11.26
N LEU A 126 -5.49 -2.45 -10.52
CA LEU A 126 -5.24 -3.51 -9.56
C LEU A 126 -5.64 -3.00 -8.17
N ASN A 127 -6.89 -3.22 -7.79
CA ASN A 127 -7.50 -2.69 -6.60
C ASN A 127 -7.33 -3.64 -5.41
N GLY A 128 -6.22 -3.50 -4.70
CA GLY A 128 -5.92 -4.16 -3.44
C GLY A 128 -5.26 -5.53 -3.57
N ASP A 129 -4.60 -5.95 -2.49
CA ASP A 129 -4.02 -7.28 -2.25
C ASP A 129 -3.42 -7.97 -3.50
N ILE A 130 -2.51 -7.26 -4.18
CA ILE A 130 -1.81 -7.79 -5.35
C ILE A 130 -0.95 -8.99 -4.99
N PHE A 131 -0.17 -8.90 -3.91
CA PHE A 131 0.69 -9.98 -3.41
C PHE A 131 0.08 -10.59 -2.14
N ASP A 132 0.08 -11.92 -2.02
CA ASP A 132 -0.56 -12.57 -0.87
C ASP A 132 0.33 -12.57 0.38
N PHE A 133 1.63 -12.83 0.24
CA PHE A 133 2.54 -13.10 1.34
C PHE A 133 2.05 -14.27 2.22
N TYR A 134 1.56 -15.33 1.56
CA TYR A 134 1.03 -16.51 2.22
C TYR A 134 2.11 -17.26 3.00
N SER A 135 3.32 -17.38 2.42
CA SER A 135 4.49 -18.03 3.03
C SER A 135 4.90 -17.46 4.38
N ILE A 136 4.56 -16.20 4.66
CA ILE A 136 4.84 -15.50 5.92
C ILE A 136 3.57 -15.13 6.69
N SER A 137 2.44 -15.73 6.31
CA SER A 137 1.18 -15.63 7.04
C SER A 137 1.27 -16.33 8.39
N ARG A 138 0.49 -15.84 9.35
CA ARG A 138 0.32 -16.50 10.67
C ARG A 138 -0.91 -17.41 10.72
N PHE A 139 -1.75 -17.37 9.70
CA PHE A 139 -2.94 -18.20 9.63
C PHE A 139 -2.53 -19.65 9.34
N VAL A 140 -3.36 -20.60 9.77
CA VAL A 140 -3.14 -22.02 9.49
C VAL A 140 -3.10 -22.22 7.98
N SER A 141 -2.02 -22.82 7.50
CA SER A 141 -1.77 -23.12 6.09
C SER A 141 -2.27 -24.52 5.78
N TYR A 142 -3.14 -24.68 4.78
CA TYR A 142 -3.51 -26.00 4.25
C TYR A 142 -2.91 -26.26 2.86
N ARG A 143 -2.30 -25.26 2.23
CA ARG A 143 -1.49 -25.41 1.01
C ARG A 143 -0.06 -25.86 1.32
N PRO A 144 0.61 -26.54 0.38
CA PRO A 144 2.06 -26.71 0.43
C PRO A 144 2.73 -25.35 0.59
N GLN A 145 3.62 -25.23 1.58
CA GLN A 145 4.35 -23.98 1.80
C GLN A 145 5.31 -23.73 0.65
N LEU A 146 5.02 -22.69 -0.14
CA LEU A 146 6.03 -22.01 -0.94
C LEU A 146 6.94 -21.25 0.03
N ASP A 147 8.25 -21.26 -0.22
CA ASP A 147 9.10 -20.26 0.42
C ASP A 147 8.80 -18.87 -0.15
N LEU A 148 9.08 -17.82 0.63
CA LEU A 148 8.78 -16.44 0.23
C LEU A 148 9.47 -16.03 -1.07
N LYS A 149 10.66 -16.57 -1.35
CA LYS A 149 11.41 -16.21 -2.55
C LYS A 149 10.69 -16.76 -3.79
N GLN A 150 10.25 -18.01 -3.73
CA GLN A 150 9.47 -18.63 -4.78
C GLN A 150 8.13 -17.92 -4.98
N GLU A 151 7.42 -17.61 -3.89
CA GLU A 151 6.15 -16.87 -3.94
C GLU A 151 6.30 -15.51 -4.64
N LEU A 152 7.32 -14.74 -4.27
CA LEU A 152 7.61 -13.44 -4.89
C LEU A 152 8.07 -13.57 -6.34
N HIS A 153 8.86 -14.59 -6.65
CA HIS A 153 9.29 -14.87 -8.02
C HIS A 153 8.08 -15.12 -8.92
N ASP A 154 7.22 -16.05 -8.56
CA ASP A 154 6.03 -16.42 -9.33
C ASP A 154 5.05 -15.25 -9.45
N SER A 155 4.84 -14.51 -8.36
CA SER A 155 4.00 -13.32 -8.35
C SER A 155 4.50 -12.28 -9.36
N ARG A 156 5.79 -12.02 -9.39
CA ARG A 156 6.39 -11.04 -10.31
C ARG A 156 6.33 -11.51 -11.77
N GLN A 157 6.40 -12.82 -12.06
CA GLN A 157 6.20 -13.33 -13.43
C GLN A 157 4.75 -13.14 -13.90
N ILE A 158 3.78 -13.34 -13.01
CA ILE A 158 2.36 -13.10 -13.33
C ILE A 158 2.11 -11.59 -13.52
N LEU A 159 2.62 -10.75 -12.61
CA LEU A 159 2.51 -9.29 -12.73
C LEU A 159 3.16 -8.78 -14.01
N ARG A 160 4.29 -9.38 -14.44
CA ARG A 160 4.91 -9.09 -15.74
C ARG A 160 3.96 -9.33 -16.90
N SER A 161 3.24 -10.45 -16.90
CA SER A 161 2.26 -10.76 -17.95
C SER A 161 1.15 -9.70 -18.04
N ILE A 162 0.71 -9.18 -16.88
CA ILE A 162 -0.25 -8.06 -16.80
C ILE A 162 0.38 -6.77 -17.36
N CYS A 163 1.54 -6.35 -16.85
CA CYS A 163 2.20 -5.12 -17.27
C CYS A 163 2.64 -5.10 -18.74
N GLU A 164 2.93 -6.25 -19.34
CA GLU A 164 3.21 -6.37 -20.78
C GLU A 164 1.94 -6.38 -21.64
N SER A 165 0.77 -6.61 -21.03
CA SER A 165 -0.53 -6.63 -21.73
C SER A 165 -1.25 -5.28 -21.69
N PHE A 166 -1.03 -4.45 -20.67
CA PHE A 166 -1.70 -3.16 -20.49
C PHE A 166 -0.73 -1.99 -20.52
N ALA A 167 -1.09 -0.93 -21.24
CA ALA A 167 -0.21 0.25 -21.37
C ALA A 167 -0.08 1.04 -20.07
N ILE A 168 -1.13 1.06 -19.24
CA ILE A 168 -1.18 1.73 -17.95
C ILE A 168 -1.74 0.74 -16.93
N VAL A 169 -1.02 0.57 -15.83
CA VAL A 169 -1.45 -0.22 -14.67
C VAL A 169 -1.53 0.74 -13.49
N LYS A 170 -2.72 0.93 -12.92
CA LYS A 170 -2.88 1.62 -11.64
C LYS A 170 -2.98 0.58 -10.54
N SER A 171 -2.46 0.87 -9.36
CA SER A 171 -2.52 -0.01 -8.20
C SER A 171 -2.76 0.81 -6.96
N ASP A 172 -3.56 0.29 -6.04
CA ASP A 172 -3.61 0.76 -4.66
C ASP A 172 -3.09 -0.37 -3.75
N THR A 173 -2.95 -0.08 -2.45
CA THR A 173 -2.34 -0.98 -1.47
C THR A 173 -3.40 -1.71 -0.67
N GLY A 174 -3.18 -3.00 -0.43
CA GLY A 174 -4.03 -3.80 0.46
C GLY A 174 -3.36 -4.20 1.77
N ASN A 175 -4.13 -4.86 2.64
CA ASN A 175 -3.70 -5.22 3.99
C ASN A 175 -2.64 -6.33 4.02
N HIS A 176 -2.45 -7.06 2.93
CA HIS A 176 -1.45 -8.14 2.86
C HIS A 176 -0.01 -7.62 2.97
N PHE A 177 0.26 -6.38 2.54
CA PHE A 177 1.58 -5.76 2.71
C PHE A 177 2.00 -5.56 4.16
N ALA A 178 1.05 -5.47 5.10
CA ALA A 178 1.35 -5.44 6.54
C ALA A 178 2.09 -6.70 7.00
N ARG A 179 1.92 -7.84 6.31
CA ARG A 179 2.65 -9.10 6.58
C ARG A 179 4.13 -8.94 6.27
N LEU A 180 4.45 -8.39 5.10
CA LEU A 180 5.82 -8.11 4.68
C LEU A 180 6.47 -7.08 5.62
N TYR A 181 5.79 -5.97 5.90
CA TYR A 181 6.27 -4.98 6.87
C TYR A 181 6.60 -5.60 8.22
N LYS A 182 5.73 -6.46 8.75
CA LYS A 182 5.95 -7.15 10.02
C LYS A 182 7.18 -8.05 9.97
N MET A 183 7.37 -8.81 8.89
CA MET A 183 8.56 -9.64 8.71
C MET A 183 9.83 -8.77 8.66
N LEU A 184 9.84 -7.75 7.81
CA LEU A 184 10.96 -6.83 7.61
C LEU A 184 11.34 -6.10 8.90
N SER A 185 10.36 -5.69 9.70
CA SER A 185 10.59 -5.00 10.99
C SER A 185 11.30 -5.84 12.06
N LYS A 186 11.48 -7.14 11.83
CA LYS A 186 12.28 -8.00 12.72
C LYS A 186 13.78 -7.77 12.53
N ASP A 187 14.22 -7.30 11.37
CA ASP A 187 15.60 -6.89 11.16
C ASP A 187 15.82 -5.50 11.79
N PRO A 188 16.75 -5.35 12.76
CA PRO A 188 16.97 -4.08 13.44
C PRO A 188 17.35 -2.94 12.49
N ASN A 189 18.10 -3.22 11.41
CA ASN A 189 18.51 -2.21 10.44
C ASN A 189 17.30 -1.72 9.66
N ILE A 190 16.45 -2.63 9.18
CA ILE A 190 15.20 -2.26 8.49
C ILE A 190 14.27 -1.49 9.41
N LYS A 191 14.09 -1.96 10.64
CA LYS A 191 13.26 -1.27 11.63
C LYS A 191 13.76 0.16 11.89
N GLN A 192 15.08 0.37 11.93
CA GLN A 192 15.67 1.70 12.06
C GLN A 192 15.40 2.57 10.84
N ILE A 193 15.56 2.03 9.62
CA ILE A 193 15.25 2.76 8.36
C ILE A 193 13.76 3.14 8.31
N MET A 194 12.87 2.20 8.68
CA MET A 194 11.42 2.42 8.77
C MET A 194 11.08 3.52 9.77
N ASN A 195 11.60 3.43 10.99
CA ASN A 195 11.31 4.37 12.07
C ASN A 195 11.93 5.76 11.84
N ALA A 196 12.98 5.86 11.03
CA ALA A 196 13.57 7.13 10.65
C ALA A 196 12.74 7.90 9.62
N GLY A 197 11.63 7.32 9.11
CA GLY A 197 10.86 7.89 8.01
C GLY A 197 11.64 7.91 6.68
N LEU A 198 12.76 7.17 6.61
CA LEU A 198 13.58 7.01 5.40
C LEU A 198 12.99 5.99 4.44
N ILE A 199 12.20 5.04 4.97
CA ILE A 199 11.22 4.33 4.15
C ILE A 199 10.02 5.26 3.94
N LYS A 200 10.21 6.28 3.08
CA LYS A 200 9.09 6.91 2.36
C LYS A 200 8.46 5.94 1.37
N TYR A 201 9.19 4.88 1.00
CA TYR A 201 8.82 3.90 0.00
C TYR A 201 7.98 2.78 0.57
N LYS A 202 6.76 2.67 0.08
CA LYS A 202 5.87 1.57 0.43
C LYS A 202 6.48 0.27 -0.15
N PRO A 203 6.54 -0.88 0.55
CA PRO A 203 7.04 -2.16 0.02
C PRO A 203 6.50 -2.57 -1.33
N GLU A 204 5.31 -2.10 -1.65
CA GLU A 204 4.68 -2.09 -2.95
C GLU A 204 5.58 -1.49 -4.03
N GLU A 205 6.13 -0.31 -3.79
CA GLU A 205 7.06 0.38 -4.70
C GLU A 205 8.36 -0.42 -4.87
N PHE A 206 8.86 -1.07 -3.82
CA PHE A 206 10.04 -1.94 -3.91
C PHE A 206 9.78 -3.17 -4.80
N LEU A 207 8.65 -3.85 -4.59
CA LEU A 207 8.31 -5.04 -5.37
C LEU A 207 7.91 -4.74 -6.81
N THR A 208 7.55 -3.49 -7.10
CA THR A 208 7.06 -3.05 -8.40
C THR A 208 8.00 -2.08 -9.14
N ALA A 209 9.19 -1.80 -8.61
CA ALA A 209 10.15 -0.86 -9.18
C ALA A 209 10.58 -1.17 -10.62
N ASP A 210 10.58 -2.44 -11.03
CA ASP A 210 10.96 -2.87 -12.39
C ASP A 210 9.82 -2.73 -13.42
N PHE A 211 8.63 -2.29 -13.00
CA PHE A 211 7.44 -2.18 -13.83
C PHE A 211 7.15 -0.71 -14.14
N PRO A 212 7.68 -0.14 -15.24
CA PRO A 212 7.67 1.31 -15.46
C PRO A 212 6.28 1.89 -15.78
N ASN A 213 5.28 1.05 -16.03
CA ASN A 213 3.91 1.42 -16.33
C ASN A 213 2.95 1.18 -15.15
N ILE A 214 3.47 0.86 -13.96
CA ILE A 214 2.66 0.79 -12.75
C ILE A 214 2.66 2.13 -12.00
N GLU A 215 1.48 2.61 -11.66
CA GLU A 215 1.26 3.82 -10.88
C GLU A 215 0.60 3.42 -9.57
N ILE A 216 1.34 3.51 -8.46
CA ILE A 216 0.79 3.24 -7.12
C ILE A 216 0.06 4.50 -6.62
N ALA A 217 -1.14 4.30 -6.09
CA ALA A 217 -1.98 5.33 -5.52
C ALA A 217 -1.23 6.09 -4.42
N SER A 218 -1.33 7.42 -4.43
CA SER A 218 -0.72 8.27 -3.41
C SER A 218 -1.59 9.51 -3.24
N ARG A 219 -2.57 9.41 -2.33
CA ARG A 219 -3.52 10.48 -2.03
C ARG A 219 -3.04 11.30 -0.87
N HIS A 220 -2.92 12.60 -1.09
CA HIS A 220 -2.38 13.50 -0.08
C HIS A 220 -3.43 13.84 0.98
N ILE A 221 -3.01 13.84 2.24
CA ILE A 221 -3.83 14.34 3.33
C ILE A 221 -3.58 15.84 3.45
N LYS A 222 -4.64 16.64 3.24
CA LYS A 222 -4.58 18.11 3.32
C LYS A 222 -3.97 18.56 4.65
N ASN A 223 -3.15 19.60 4.60
CA ASN A 223 -2.48 20.20 5.76
C ASN A 223 -1.51 19.25 6.50
N SER A 224 -0.96 18.25 5.81
CA SER A 224 0.08 17.37 6.34
C SER A 224 1.09 17.03 5.25
N ASP A 225 2.23 16.41 5.58
CA ASP A 225 3.15 15.82 4.58
C ASP A 225 2.84 14.35 4.29
N LEU A 226 1.68 13.85 4.74
CA LEU A 226 1.31 12.43 4.67
C LEU A 226 0.55 12.11 3.39
N SER A 227 0.72 10.88 2.91
CA SER A 227 -0.11 10.32 1.86
C SER A 227 -0.59 8.91 2.21
N VAL A 228 -1.72 8.52 1.65
CA VAL A 228 -2.29 7.18 1.76
C VAL A 228 -2.36 6.53 0.39
N SER A 229 -2.42 5.21 0.35
CA SER A 229 -2.42 4.45 -0.92
C SER A 229 -3.47 3.36 -0.97
N PHE A 230 -4.35 3.24 0.01
CA PHE A 230 -5.40 2.21 0.03
C PHE A 230 -6.64 2.59 -0.80
N PHE A 231 -6.61 3.74 -1.48
CA PHE A 231 -7.64 4.17 -2.41
C PHE A 231 -7.09 5.20 -3.40
N ASP A 232 -7.79 5.37 -4.50
CA ASP A 232 -7.52 6.40 -5.49
C ASP A 232 -8.84 6.88 -6.16
N VAL A 233 -8.74 7.94 -6.97
CA VAL A 233 -9.80 8.43 -7.84
C VAL A 233 -9.30 8.43 -9.28
N ILE A 234 -10.00 7.73 -10.17
CA ILE A 234 -9.74 7.77 -11.62
C ILE A 234 -10.74 8.70 -12.31
N GLY A 235 -10.22 9.58 -13.15
CA GLY A 235 -11.01 10.65 -13.75
C GLY A 235 -11.48 11.64 -12.70
N LYS A 236 -12.76 12.01 -12.74
CA LYS A 236 -13.37 13.02 -11.86
C LYS A 236 -14.34 12.43 -10.84
N ASP A 237 -14.87 11.22 -11.10
CA ASP A 237 -16.10 10.74 -10.45
C ASP A 237 -16.06 9.28 -9.98
N PHE A 238 -14.95 8.56 -10.19
CA PHE A 238 -14.82 7.14 -9.84
C PHE A 238 -13.76 6.93 -8.77
N LEU A 239 -14.19 6.68 -7.53
CA LEU A 239 -13.34 6.33 -6.41
C LEU A 239 -13.27 4.81 -6.26
N TYR A 240 -12.07 4.26 -6.11
CA TYR A 240 -11.87 2.85 -5.80
C TYR A 240 -10.90 2.70 -4.64
N GLY A 241 -11.03 1.63 -3.85
CA GLY A 241 -10.05 1.31 -2.83
C GLY A 241 -10.19 -0.05 -2.17
N HIS A 242 -9.13 -0.44 -1.47
CA HIS A 242 -9.07 -1.61 -0.59
C HIS A 242 -9.41 -1.26 0.87
N PHE A 243 -10.70 -0.99 1.11
CA PHE A 243 -11.19 -0.70 2.45
C PHE A 243 -11.35 -1.98 3.26
N GLU A 244 -10.64 -2.09 4.39
CA GLU A 244 -10.64 -3.24 5.31
C GLU A 244 -11.96 -3.38 6.12
N LYS A 245 -13.11 -3.16 5.49
CA LYS A 245 -14.44 -3.39 6.03
C LYS A 245 -14.96 -4.74 5.55
N SER A 246 -15.44 -5.57 6.46
CA SER A 246 -16.07 -6.85 6.15
C SER A 246 -17.36 -7.04 6.94
N SER A 247 -18.30 -7.79 6.36
CA SER A 247 -19.61 -8.10 6.96
C SER A 247 -20.28 -9.21 6.15
N LYS A 248 -21.09 -10.05 6.79
CA LYS A 248 -21.93 -11.05 6.09
C LYS A 248 -23.12 -10.39 5.38
N ILE A 249 -23.59 -9.24 5.86
CA ILE A 249 -24.69 -8.48 5.27
C ILE A 249 -24.25 -7.92 3.91
N VAL A 250 -24.98 -8.27 2.85
CA VAL A 250 -24.74 -7.82 1.47
C VAL A 250 -24.72 -6.29 1.39
N GLY A 251 -23.71 -5.73 0.73
CA GLY A 251 -23.55 -4.29 0.52
C GLY A 251 -23.23 -3.48 1.77
N LYS A 252 -23.25 -4.07 2.97
CA LYS A 252 -22.85 -3.34 4.18
C LYS A 252 -21.40 -2.86 4.12
N PRO A 253 -20.41 -3.68 3.72
CA PRO A 253 -19.02 -3.22 3.66
C PRO A 253 -18.82 -1.98 2.78
N VAL A 254 -19.27 -2.02 1.52
CA VAL A 254 -19.13 -0.90 0.60
C VAL A 254 -19.89 0.35 1.06
N ARG A 255 -21.07 0.20 1.68
CA ARG A 255 -21.79 1.32 2.30
C ARG A 255 -21.02 1.93 3.46
N ASP A 256 -20.52 1.10 4.38
CA ASP A 256 -19.77 1.57 5.54
C ASP A 256 -18.49 2.30 5.12
N SER A 257 -17.81 1.82 4.08
CA SER A 257 -16.61 2.47 3.52
C SER A 257 -16.94 3.77 2.80
N TYR A 258 -18.02 3.81 2.01
CA TYR A 258 -18.50 5.04 1.39
C TYR A 258 -18.85 6.10 2.44
N GLU A 259 -19.59 5.72 3.48
CA GLU A 259 -19.96 6.63 4.57
C GLU A 259 -18.74 7.10 5.37
N ALA A 260 -17.75 6.23 5.59
CA ALA A 260 -16.48 6.63 6.17
C ALA A 260 -15.77 7.65 5.27
N MET A 261 -15.60 7.37 3.97
CA MET A 261 -14.96 8.31 3.06
C MET A 261 -15.72 9.64 2.95
N ARG A 262 -17.05 9.61 3.00
CA ARG A 262 -17.89 10.81 3.04
C ARG A 262 -17.68 11.62 4.31
N ALA A 263 -17.51 10.96 5.46
CA ALA A 263 -17.20 11.64 6.72
C ALA A 263 -15.80 12.28 6.70
N TRP A 264 -14.85 11.68 5.98
CA TRP A 264 -13.48 12.17 5.82
C TRP A 264 -13.24 12.96 4.52
N ARG A 265 -14.30 13.38 3.83
CA ARG A 265 -14.21 14.03 2.50
C ARG A 265 -13.32 15.27 2.44
N ASP A 266 -13.22 15.99 3.54
CA ASP A 266 -12.42 17.22 3.62
C ASP A 266 -10.95 16.96 3.99
N ALA A 267 -10.58 15.72 4.30
CA ALA A 267 -9.22 15.35 4.69
C ALA A 267 -8.28 15.15 3.49
N PHE A 268 -8.82 14.86 2.30
CA PHE A 268 -8.04 14.47 1.12
C PHE A 268 -8.10 15.49 0.00
N ASP A 269 -7.12 15.45 -0.89
CA ASP A 269 -6.90 16.34 -2.03
C ASP A 269 -7.79 16.06 -3.26
N PHE A 270 -9.05 15.69 -3.03
CA PHE A 270 -10.03 15.52 -4.12
C PHE A 270 -11.41 16.07 -3.72
N ASP A 271 -12.26 16.26 -4.73
CA ASP A 271 -13.63 16.73 -4.55
C ASP A 271 -14.59 15.55 -4.42
N PHE A 272 -14.91 15.16 -3.17
CA PHE A 272 -15.84 14.08 -2.91
C PHE A 272 -17.24 14.34 -3.48
N GLY A 273 -17.64 15.61 -3.65
CA GLY A 273 -18.94 15.99 -4.19
C GLY A 273 -19.13 15.58 -5.67
N LYS A 274 -18.06 15.26 -6.38
CA LYS A 274 -18.09 14.78 -7.76
C LYS A 274 -18.17 13.26 -7.88
N ILE A 275 -18.00 12.52 -6.80
CA ILE A 275 -17.97 11.06 -6.83
C ILE A 275 -19.37 10.51 -7.11
N LYS A 276 -19.48 9.78 -8.22
CA LYS A 276 -20.71 9.10 -8.66
C LYS A 276 -20.57 7.58 -8.60
N PHE A 277 -19.35 7.07 -8.56
CA PHE A 277 -19.03 5.65 -8.49
C PHE A 277 -18.04 5.39 -7.36
N PHE A 278 -18.34 4.41 -6.52
CA PHE A 278 -17.49 4.03 -5.39
C PHE A 278 -17.31 2.52 -5.39
N ALA A 279 -16.09 2.06 -5.63
CA ALA A 279 -15.74 0.66 -5.69
C ALA A 279 -14.90 0.22 -4.48
N GLN A 280 -15.23 -0.93 -3.93
CA GLN A 280 -14.52 -1.54 -2.81
C GLN A 280 -14.08 -2.97 -3.15
N ALA A 281 -12.81 -3.28 -2.83
CA ALA A 281 -12.23 -4.63 -2.82
C ALA A 281 -12.35 -5.31 -1.43
N HIS A 282 -11.45 -6.24 -1.11
CA HIS A 282 -11.25 -6.88 0.20
C HIS A 282 -12.30 -7.91 0.62
N THR A 283 -13.57 -7.73 0.26
CA THR A 283 -14.65 -8.64 0.67
C THR A 283 -14.78 -9.86 -0.22
N HIS A 284 -14.14 -9.82 -1.40
CA HIS A 284 -14.25 -10.82 -2.48
C HIS A 284 -15.70 -11.02 -2.95
N LYS A 285 -16.57 -10.01 -2.78
CA LYS A 285 -17.97 -10.07 -3.21
C LYS A 285 -18.17 -9.27 -4.49
N LEU A 286 -19.16 -9.68 -5.28
CA LEU A 286 -19.62 -8.92 -6.43
C LEU A 286 -20.97 -8.28 -6.12
N LEU A 287 -21.06 -6.96 -6.26
CA LEU A 287 -22.28 -6.21 -6.03
C LEU A 287 -22.29 -4.93 -6.86
N GLN A 288 -23.47 -4.55 -7.34
CA GLN A 288 -23.77 -3.21 -7.83
C GLN A 288 -25.07 -2.74 -7.20
N MET A 289 -25.07 -1.55 -6.61
CA MET A 289 -26.28 -0.92 -6.10
C MET A 289 -26.20 0.60 -6.18
N PHE A 290 -27.35 1.26 -6.33
CA PHE A 290 -27.44 2.69 -6.10
C PHE A 290 -27.64 2.98 -4.61
N TYR A 291 -27.08 4.07 -4.14
CA TYR A 291 -27.11 4.48 -2.75
C TYR A 291 -27.31 5.99 -2.63
N ASP A 292 -27.92 6.37 -1.51
CA ASP A 292 -28.27 7.74 -1.10
C ASP A 292 -29.10 8.56 -2.12
N MET A 293 -29.38 9.83 -1.77
CA MET A 293 -30.20 10.74 -2.58
C MET A 293 -29.46 11.29 -3.81
N ASN A 294 -28.14 11.16 -3.86
CA ASN A 294 -27.30 11.57 -4.98
C ASN A 294 -27.12 10.44 -6.01
N ASN A 295 -27.73 9.27 -5.78
CA ASN A 295 -27.66 8.09 -6.65
C ASN A 295 -26.22 7.63 -6.94
N VAL A 296 -25.36 7.62 -5.92
CA VAL A 296 -24.01 7.08 -6.06
C VAL A 296 -24.10 5.58 -6.32
N MET A 297 -23.39 5.09 -7.34
CA MET A 297 -23.27 3.67 -7.61
C MET A 297 -22.17 3.05 -6.76
N LEU A 298 -22.56 2.20 -5.82
CA LEU A 298 -21.65 1.41 -5.00
C LEU A 298 -21.36 0.06 -5.66
N LEU A 299 -20.08 -0.32 -5.68
CA LEU A 299 -19.58 -1.51 -6.32
C LEU A 299 -18.73 -2.34 -5.34
N GLU A 300 -19.02 -3.64 -5.21
CA GLU A 300 -18.04 -4.61 -4.71
C GLU A 300 -17.46 -5.35 -5.93
N THR A 301 -16.14 -5.40 -6.04
CA THR A 301 -15.41 -5.72 -7.28
C THR A 301 -15.09 -7.19 -7.48
N GLY A 302 -15.41 -8.05 -6.52
CA GLY A 302 -15.08 -9.47 -6.54
C GLY A 302 -13.60 -9.71 -6.26
N CYS A 303 -13.08 -10.83 -6.74
CA CYS A 303 -11.65 -11.15 -6.68
C CYS A 303 -11.21 -11.91 -7.94
N ILE A 304 -9.90 -12.01 -8.17
CA ILE A 304 -9.34 -12.96 -9.16
C ILE A 304 -8.62 -14.12 -8.48
N CYS A 305 -8.35 -14.03 -7.17
CA CYS A 305 -7.70 -15.13 -6.48
C CYS A 305 -8.49 -16.44 -6.55
N SER A 306 -7.78 -17.56 -6.46
CA SER A 306 -8.41 -18.86 -6.21
C SER A 306 -9.12 -18.86 -4.86
N ILE A 307 -10.02 -19.84 -4.66
CA ILE A 307 -10.74 -20.00 -3.39
C ILE A 307 -9.76 -20.09 -2.22
N GLN A 308 -9.94 -19.19 -1.27
CA GLN A 308 -9.12 -19.09 -0.07
C GLN A 308 -9.62 -20.07 0.99
N GLU A 309 -8.76 -20.98 1.46
CA GLU A 309 -9.13 -22.11 2.32
C GLU A 309 -9.74 -21.69 3.67
N TYR A 310 -9.34 -20.53 4.20
CA TYR A 310 -9.92 -20.01 5.45
C TYR A 310 -11.42 -19.73 5.32
N THR A 311 -11.94 -19.59 4.10
CA THR A 311 -13.38 -19.42 3.87
C THR A 311 -14.17 -20.70 4.11
N MET A 312 -13.51 -21.87 4.12
CA MET A 312 -14.11 -23.19 4.29
C MET A 312 -14.13 -23.68 5.75
N GLN A 313 -14.04 -22.76 6.72
CA GLN A 313 -14.08 -23.12 8.13
C GLN A 313 -15.49 -23.51 8.60
N PRO A 314 -15.65 -24.50 9.52
CA PRO A 314 -16.96 -24.94 10.01
C PRO A 314 -17.81 -23.83 10.64
N ALA A 315 -17.16 -22.79 11.16
CA ALA A 315 -17.84 -21.64 11.75
C ALA A 315 -18.62 -20.80 10.72
N MET A 316 -18.44 -21.03 9.41
CA MET A 316 -19.11 -20.31 8.32
C MET A 316 -19.04 -18.79 8.51
N ASN A 317 -17.87 -18.32 8.96
CA ASN A 317 -17.62 -16.91 9.25
C ASN A 317 -17.46 -16.06 8.00
N TYR A 318 -17.25 -16.71 6.85
CA TYR A 318 -17.04 -16.08 5.56
C TYR A 318 -18.19 -16.41 4.61
N THR A 319 -18.48 -15.48 3.72
CA THR A 319 -19.35 -15.74 2.57
C THR A 319 -18.53 -16.36 1.44
N PRO A 320 -19.14 -17.15 0.54
CA PRO A 320 -18.47 -17.59 -0.68
C PRO A 320 -17.88 -16.40 -1.44
N ILE A 321 -16.68 -16.58 -1.99
CA ILE A 321 -16.06 -15.58 -2.85
C ILE A 321 -16.79 -15.51 -4.20
N ASN A 322 -16.77 -14.35 -4.82
CA ASN A 322 -17.29 -14.11 -6.16
C ASN A 322 -16.14 -13.66 -7.05
N GLN A 323 -15.71 -14.56 -7.93
CA GLN A 323 -14.67 -14.24 -8.89
C GLN A 323 -15.23 -13.37 -10.02
N GLY A 324 -14.49 -12.36 -10.44
CA GLY A 324 -14.92 -11.46 -11.49
C GLY A 324 -14.14 -10.15 -11.55
N TYR A 325 -14.62 -9.24 -12.39
CA TYR A 325 -14.02 -7.93 -12.60
C TYR A 325 -15.07 -6.93 -13.09
N ILE A 326 -14.71 -5.65 -13.13
CA ILE A 326 -15.56 -4.56 -13.62
C ILE A 326 -14.91 -3.91 -14.83
N THR A 327 -15.70 -3.58 -15.85
CA THR A 327 -15.26 -2.71 -16.95
C THR A 327 -16.11 -1.46 -17.01
N PHE A 328 -15.51 -0.34 -17.39
CA PHE A 328 -16.24 0.90 -17.66
C PHE A 328 -15.44 1.78 -18.62
N THR A 329 -16.09 2.80 -19.15
CA THR A 329 -15.52 3.77 -20.06
C THR A 329 -15.62 5.16 -19.44
N GLN A 330 -14.54 5.94 -19.57
CA GLN A 330 -14.54 7.36 -19.25
C GLN A 330 -14.36 8.19 -20.53
N GLU A 331 -15.09 9.29 -20.64
CA GLU A 331 -14.90 10.34 -21.65
C GLU A 331 -14.51 11.63 -20.93
N ASP A 332 -13.35 12.20 -21.26
CA ASP A 332 -12.78 13.38 -20.60
C ASP A 332 -12.76 13.28 -19.06
N GLY A 333 -12.52 12.06 -18.57
CA GLY A 333 -12.43 11.71 -17.16
C GLY A 333 -13.78 11.56 -16.45
N GLU A 334 -14.91 11.60 -17.15
CA GLU A 334 -16.23 11.33 -16.60
C GLU A 334 -16.70 9.93 -16.99
N THR A 335 -17.21 9.19 -16.02
CA THR A 335 -17.61 7.79 -16.23
C THR A 335 -18.99 7.73 -16.88
N ASP A 336 -19.13 7.00 -17.99
CA ASP A 336 -20.44 6.70 -18.57
C ASP A 336 -21.16 5.66 -17.69
N PRO A 337 -22.26 6.00 -17.00
CA PRO A 337 -22.98 5.06 -16.13
C PRO A 337 -23.48 3.81 -16.86
N LYS A 338 -23.73 3.90 -18.17
CA LYS A 338 -24.20 2.75 -18.98
C LYS A 338 -23.08 1.79 -19.36
N SER A 339 -21.84 2.25 -19.31
CA SER A 339 -20.64 1.46 -19.63
C SER A 339 -20.19 0.58 -18.46
N VAL A 340 -20.62 0.88 -17.23
CA VAL A 340 -20.23 0.11 -16.04
C VAL A 340 -20.86 -1.28 -16.08
N LYS A 341 -20.01 -2.30 -16.21
CA LYS A 341 -20.43 -3.70 -16.25
C LYS A 341 -19.65 -4.55 -15.27
N ILE A 342 -20.39 -5.33 -14.49
CA ILE A 342 -19.83 -6.41 -13.68
C ILE A 342 -19.77 -7.69 -14.52
N HIS A 343 -18.59 -8.31 -14.56
CA HIS A 343 -18.35 -9.60 -15.20
C HIS A 343 -18.13 -10.63 -14.10
N ALA A 344 -19.15 -11.43 -13.80
CA ALA A 344 -19.04 -12.53 -12.85
C ALA A 344 -18.48 -13.77 -13.57
N TYR A 345 -17.37 -14.30 -13.04
CA TYR A 345 -16.80 -15.56 -13.49
C TYR A 345 -17.54 -16.71 -12.80
N LYS A 346 -18.16 -17.57 -13.58
CA LYS A 346 -18.78 -18.81 -13.10
C LYS A 346 -17.92 -19.97 -13.57
N THR A 347 -17.26 -20.63 -12.63
CA THR A 347 -16.58 -21.91 -12.83
C THR A 347 -17.55 -23.03 -13.10
#